data_AF-A0AA96XP45-F1
#
_entry.id   AF-A0AA96XP45-F1
#
_cell.length_a   1.000
_cell.length_b   1.000
_cell.length_c   1.000
_cell.angle_alpha   90.00
_cell.angle_beta   90.00
_cell.angle_gamma   90.00
#
_symmetry.space_group_name_H-M   'P 1'
#
loop_
_entity.id
_entity.type
_entity.pdbx_description
1 polymer ?
#
loop_
_entity_poly.entity_id
_entity_poly.type
_entity_poly.pdbx_seq_one_letter_code
_entity_poly.pdbx_strand_id
1 'polypeptide(L)' 'MRTRDERSLLTFMAYLNECPGGGATNFLALGHSVTPRTGSALLFNHRLLHEGATVTQGRKYALRTDLMYRRPAS' A
#
# COMPACT_ATOMS: atom_id res chain seq x y z
N MET A 1 18.49 4.49 8.04
CA MET A 1 18.35 5.30 9.27
C MET A 1 17.60 6.56 8.87
N ARG A 2 16.38 6.80 9.40
CA ARG A 2 15.57 7.98 9.03
C ARG A 2 16.21 9.24 9.62
N THR A 3 16.47 10.25 8.79
CA THR A 3 16.92 11.56 9.25
C THR A 3 15.72 12.45 9.60
N ARG A 4 15.92 13.53 10.37
CA ARG A 4 14.83 14.47 10.74
C ARG A 4 14.19 15.14 9.51
N ASP A 5 14.91 15.21 8.40
CA ASP A 5 14.47 15.90 7.19
C ASP A 5 13.80 14.99 6.16
N GLU A 6 13.67 13.69 6.45
CA GLU A 6 13.06 12.70 5.57
C GLU A 6 11.74 12.16 6.12
N ARG A 7 10.71 12.08 5.27
CA ARG A 7 9.42 11.51 5.62
C ARG A 7 8.81 10.71 4.48
N SER A 8 8.09 9.64 4.80
CA SER A 8 7.19 9.00 3.83
C SER A 8 5.90 9.82 3.71
N LEU A 9 5.52 10.15 2.48
CA LEU A 9 4.22 10.78 2.18
C LEU A 9 3.30 9.87 1.39
N LEU A 10 3.88 8.99 0.58
CA LEU A 10 3.13 8.02 -0.20
C LEU A 10 3.64 6.61 0.11
N THR A 11 2.71 5.67 0.17
CA THR A 11 3.00 4.24 0.14
C THR A 11 2.73 3.71 -1.25
N PHE A 12 3.68 2.93 -1.75
CA PHE A 12 3.59 2.19 -3.00
C PHE A 12 3.46 0.70 -2.68
N MET A 13 2.42 0.08 -3.22
CA MET A 13 2.16 -1.35 -3.08
C MET A 13 2.05 -1.99 -4.46
N ALA A 14 2.87 -2.99 -4.76
CA ALA A 14 2.78 -3.79 -5.97
C ALA A 14 2.23 -5.18 -5.66
N TYR A 15 1.26 -5.64 -6.44
CA TYR A 15 0.67 -6.97 -6.28
C TYR A 15 1.34 -7.96 -7.25
N LEU A 16 1.95 -8.99 -6.68
CA LEU A 16 2.83 -9.92 -7.41
C LEU A 16 2.07 -11.15 -7.94
N ASN A 17 0.81 -11.33 -7.56
CA ASN A 17 -0.07 -12.37 -8.05
C ASN A 17 -1.56 -12.03 -7.86
N GLU A 18 -2.44 -12.81 -8.50
CA GLU A 18 -3.88 -12.75 -8.30
C GLU A 18 -4.25 -13.31 -6.93
N CYS A 19 -5.29 -12.73 -6.32
CA CYS A 19 -5.87 -13.22 -5.08
C CYS A 19 -7.33 -13.63 -5.34
N PRO A 20 -7.61 -14.92 -5.59
CA PRO A 20 -8.93 -15.36 -6.04
C PRO A 20 -10.03 -15.21 -4.97
N GLY A 21 -9.68 -15.05 -3.69
CA GLY A 21 -10.65 -14.76 -2.63
C GLY A 21 -10.08 -13.91 -1.50
N GLY A 22 -10.75 -12.80 -1.20
CA GLY A 22 -10.36 -11.85 -0.16
C GLY A 22 -9.13 -11.02 -0.54
N GLY A 23 -8.31 -10.64 0.45
CA GLY A 23 -7.01 -10.02 0.20
C GLY A 23 -7.05 -8.57 -0.32
N ALA A 24 -8.21 -7.91 -0.36
CA ALA A 24 -8.33 -6.50 -0.72
C ALA A 24 -7.44 -5.59 0.13
N THR A 25 -7.09 -4.42 -0.40
CA THR A 25 -6.55 -3.32 0.41
C THR A 25 -7.69 -2.37 0.71
N ASN A 26 -8.12 -2.30 1.97
CA ASN A 26 -9.28 -1.54 2.38
C ASN A 26 -8.84 -0.17 2.88
N PHE A 27 -9.56 0.88 2.48
CA PHE A 27 -9.47 2.24 3.00
C PHE A 27 -10.75 2.53 3.77
N LEU A 28 -10.77 2.12 5.04
CA LEU A 28 -11.99 2.07 5.87
C LEU A 28 -12.69 3.43 5.96
N ALA A 29 -11.94 4.50 6.19
CA ALA A 29 -12.47 5.86 6.28
C ALA A 29 -13.04 6.40 4.95
N LEU A 30 -12.64 5.81 3.82
CA LEU A 30 -13.11 6.18 2.48
C LEU A 30 -14.22 5.26 1.97
N GLY A 31 -14.53 4.17 2.67
CA GLY A 31 -15.45 3.14 2.18
C GLY A 31 -15.01 2.53 0.85
N HIS A 32 -13.69 2.45 0.60
CA HIS A 32 -13.13 2.03 -0.68
C HIS A 32 -12.20 0.82 -0.51
N SER A 33 -12.19 -0.09 -1.47
CA SER A 33 -11.35 -1.29 -1.47
C SER A 33 -10.72 -1.52 -2.83
N VAL A 34 -9.45 -1.92 -2.82
CA VAL A 34 -8.70 -2.26 -4.04
C VAL A 34 -8.38 -3.75 -4.02
N THR A 35 -8.94 -4.49 -4.97
CA THR A 35 -8.64 -5.90 -5.18
C THR A 35 -7.27 -6.07 -5.83
N PRO A 36 -6.38 -6.92 -5.29
CA PRO A 36 -5.08 -7.20 -5.89
C PRO A 36 -5.24 -7.78 -7.29
N ARG A 37 -4.50 -7.23 -8.25
CA ARG A 37 -4.35 -7.78 -9.61
C ARG A 37 -2.87 -7.90 -9.94
N THR A 38 -2.45 -9.02 -10.51
CA THR A 38 -1.04 -9.28 -10.83
C THR A 38 -0.47 -8.17 -11.70
N GLY A 39 0.69 -7.64 -11.31
CA GLY A 39 1.37 -6.59 -12.07
C GLY A 39 0.78 -5.20 -11.89
N SER A 40 -0.33 -5.04 -11.16
CA SER A 40 -0.84 -3.73 -10.79
C SER A 40 -0.13 -3.16 -9.57
N ALA A 41 -0.15 -1.83 -9.46
CA ALA A 41 0.36 -1.11 -8.31
C ALA A 41 -0.67 -0.12 -7.78
N LEU A 42 -0.62 0.11 -6.47
CA LEU A 42 -1.45 1.04 -5.73
C LEU A 42 -0.53 2.08 -5.07
N LEU A 43 -0.75 3.35 -5.38
CA LEU A 43 -0.06 4.49 -4.78
C LEU A 43 -1.08 5.31 -4.00
N PHE A 44 -0.81 5.55 -2.72
CA PHE A 44 -1.74 6.27 -1.86
C PHE A 44 -1.02 7.04 -0.76
N ASN A 45 -1.71 8.02 -0.17
CA ASN A 45 -1.18 8.81 0.93
C ASN A 45 -0.90 7.92 2.15
N HIS A 46 0.34 7.94 2.64
CA HIS A 46 0.82 7.09 3.73
C HIS A 46 0.00 7.20 5.02
N ARG A 47 -0.69 8.33 5.22
CA ARG A 47 -1.53 8.59 6.41
C ARG A 47 -2.97 8.10 6.29
N LEU A 48 -3.40 7.62 5.14
CA LEU A 48 -4.74 7.02 5.02
C LEU A 48 -4.80 5.75 5.87
N LEU A 49 -5.83 5.64 6.71
CA LEU A 49 -6.09 4.40 7.45
C LEU A 49 -6.44 3.30 6.45
N HIS A 50 -5.62 2.24 6.44
CA HIS A 50 -5.77 1.14 5.52
C HIS A 50 -5.37 -0.18 6.16
N GLU A 51 -5.88 -1.28 5.61
CA GLU A 51 -5.55 -2.63 6.01
C GLU A 51 -5.49 -3.56 4.80
N GLY A 52 -4.85 -4.72 4.97
CA GLY A 52 -5.04 -5.85 4.08
C GLY A 52 -6.15 -6.74 4.62
N ALA A 53 -7.22 -6.93 3.85
CA ALA A 53 -8.28 -7.87 4.18
C ALA A 53 -7.74 -9.30 4.24
N THR A 54 -8.37 -10.14 5.07
CA THR A 54 -8.06 -11.58 5.13
C THR A 54 -8.14 -12.22 3.75
N VAL A 55 -7.15 -13.05 3.42
CA VAL A 55 -7.20 -13.92 2.24
C VAL A 55 -8.03 -15.14 2.60
N THR A 56 -9.14 -15.33 1.90
CA THR A 56 -10.06 -16.46 2.14
C THR A 56 -9.80 -17.61 1.17
N GLN A 57 -9.16 -17.36 0.03
CA GLN A 57 -8.77 -18.37 -0.93
C GLN A 57 -7.46 -18.02 -1.65
N GLY A 58 -6.55 -18.99 -1.74
CA GLY A 58 -5.25 -18.83 -2.39
C GLY A 58 -4.22 -18.14 -1.49
N ARG A 59 -3.33 -17.33 -2.07
CA ARG A 59 -2.29 -16.60 -1.34
C ARG A 59 -2.09 -15.23 -1.96
N LYS A 60 -1.75 -14.22 -1.14
CA LYS A 60 -1.45 -12.86 -1.60
C LYS A 60 0.04 -12.57 -1.41
N TYR A 61 0.72 -12.22 -2.50
CA TYR A 61 2.07 -11.70 -2.51
C TYR A 61 2.02 -10.23 -2.91
N ALA A 62 2.52 -9.35 -2.04
CA ALA A 62 2.59 -7.93 -2.30
C ALA A 62 3.93 -7.38 -1.80
N LEU A 63 4.50 -6.45 -2.55
CA LEU A 63 5.65 -5.67 -2.12
C LEU A 63 5.15 -4.29 -1.71
N ARG A 64 5.52 -3.86 -0.50
CA ARG A 64 5.24 -2.52 0.01
C ARG A 64 6.56 -1.76 0.17
N THR A 65 6.64 -0.58 -0.42
CA THR A 65 7.69 0.38 -0.13
C THR A 65 7.10 1.76 0.08
N ASP A 66 7.90 2.67 0.62
CA ASP A 66 7.51 4.03 0.92
C ASP A 66 8.31 4.99 0.05
N LEU A 67 7.63 5.98 -0.54
CA LEU A 67 8.31 7.08 -1.20
C LEU A 67 8.77 8.06 -0.12
N MET A 68 10.09 8.16 0.05
CA MET A 68 10.73 9.05 1.01
C MET A 68 10.99 10.41 0.38
N TYR A 69 10.50 11.46 1.02
CA TYR A 69 10.67 12.85 0.62
C TYR A 69 11.61 13.52 1.59
N ARG A 70 12.58 14.26 1.07
CA ARG A 70 13.51 15.08 1.86
C ARG A 70 13.11 16.55 1.76
N ARG A 71 13.10 17.26 2.88
CA ARG A 71 12.92 18.71 2.88
C ARG A 71 14.11 19.37 2.18
N PRO A 72 13.90 20.33 1.25
CA PRO A 72 14.99 21.14 0.72
C PRO A 72 15.74 21.84 1.85
N ALA A 73 17.05 22.01 1.72
CA ALA A 73 17.79 22.89 2.61
C ALA A 73 17.24 24.32 2.42
N SER A 74 16.96 25.00 3.52
CA SER A 74 16.61 26.43 3.55
C SER A 74 17.83 27.29 3.26
#